data_AF-A0A7R9VIQ8-F1
#
_entry.id   AF-A0A7R9VIQ8-F1
#
_cell.length_a   1.000
_cell.length_b   1.000
_cell.length_c   1.000
_cell.angle_alpha   90.00
_cell.angle_beta   90.00
_cell.angle_gamma   90.00
#
_symmetry.space_group_name_H-M   'P 1'
#
loop_
_entity.id
_entity.type
_entity.pdbx_description
1 polymer ?
#
loop_
_entity_poly.entity_id
_entity_poly.type
_entity_poly.pdbx_seq_one_letter_code
_entity_poly.pdbx_strand_id
1 'polypeptide(L)'
;EALLTVSNHRSNVDDPVLFGLLMPDDVRNRPHKTRWTLCSQEICFQNPALAAFFGAGRVLPIRRGAGVDQPLFDEFSAKLDRGSWVHLFPEGKVNQSNTIGLHFVGTRDPARALEIGRLKWGVGK
;
A
#
# COMPACT_ATOMS: atom_id res chain seq x y z
N GLU A 1 1.06 20.17 5.21
CA GLU A 1 2.24 19.41 5.69
C GLU A 1 2.13 17.99 5.18
N ALA A 2 3.24 17.35 4.84
CA ALA A 2 3.27 15.96 4.37
C ALA A 2 2.98 14.99 5.53
N LEU A 3 2.25 13.91 5.28
CA LEU A 3 1.97 12.88 6.28
C LEU A 3 2.25 11.49 5.72
N LEU A 4 3.14 10.74 6.35
CA LEU A 4 3.36 9.32 6.07
C LEU A 4 2.81 8.50 7.23
N THR A 5 1.82 7.65 6.98
CA THR A 5 1.36 6.66 7.94
C THR A 5 1.74 5.24 7.52
N VAL A 6 2.15 4.44 8.49
CA VAL A 6 2.60 3.06 8.29
C VAL A 6 1.87 2.18 9.28
N SER A 7 1.27 1.09 8.82
CA SER A 7 0.55 0.14 9.69
C SER A 7 0.72 -1.30 9.23
N ASN A 8 0.47 -2.25 10.13
CA ASN A 8 0.34 -3.66 9.76
C ASN A 8 -0.91 -3.89 8.89
N HIS A 9 -0.92 -4.95 8.09
CA HIS A 9 -2.04 -5.26 7.21
C HIS A 9 -2.65 -6.61 7.58
N ARG A 10 -3.85 -6.58 8.16
CA ARG A 10 -4.56 -7.75 8.71
C ARG A 10 -5.67 -8.25 7.82
N SER A 11 -6.24 -7.38 7.01
CA SER A 11 -7.39 -7.70 6.18
C SER A 11 -7.47 -6.81 4.95
N ASN A 12 -8.08 -7.33 3.89
CA ASN A 12 -8.43 -6.53 2.72
C ASN A 12 -9.42 -5.38 3.07
N VAL A 13 -10.10 -5.42 4.21
CA VAL A 13 -10.96 -4.30 4.64
C VAL A 13 -10.18 -3.14 5.26
N ASP A 14 -8.89 -3.33 5.60
CA ASP A 14 -8.05 -2.25 6.09
C ASP A 14 -7.95 -1.10 5.07
N ASP A 15 -8.13 -1.43 3.79
CA ASP A 15 -8.23 -0.50 2.69
C ASP A 15 -9.11 -1.04 1.55
N PRO A 16 -10.17 -0.34 1.09
CA PRO A 16 -10.54 1.04 1.44
C PRO A 16 -11.58 1.16 2.56
N VAL A 17 -12.12 0.06 3.08
CA VAL A 17 -13.33 0.09 3.92
C VAL A 17 -13.11 0.87 5.22
N LEU A 18 -12.04 0.61 5.98
CA LEU A 18 -11.77 1.38 7.21
C LEU A 18 -11.66 2.88 6.93
N PHE A 19 -10.98 3.27 5.85
CA PHE A 19 -10.81 4.68 5.47
C PHE A 19 -12.10 5.32 4.93
N GLY A 20 -12.94 4.53 4.24
CA GLY A 20 -14.22 4.99 3.71
C GLY A 20 -15.35 5.02 4.74
N LEU A 21 -15.23 4.29 5.86
CA LEU A 21 -16.29 4.18 6.86
C LEU A 21 -15.98 4.92 8.17
N LEU A 22 -14.73 4.86 8.64
CA LEU A 22 -14.37 5.34 9.98
C LEU A 22 -13.72 6.72 9.98
N MET A 23 -13.34 7.26 8.82
CA MET A 23 -12.81 8.61 8.75
C MET A 23 -13.91 9.65 8.99
N PRO A 24 -13.60 10.76 9.68
CA PRO A 24 -14.53 11.88 9.82
C PRO A 24 -15.04 12.34 8.46
N ASP A 25 -16.28 12.82 8.40
CA ASP A 25 -16.92 13.27 7.15
C ASP A 25 -16.12 14.35 6.41
N ASP A 26 -15.44 15.23 7.16
CA ASP A 26 -14.49 16.21 6.64
C ASP A 26 -13.40 15.56 5.78
N VAL A 27 -12.82 14.45 6.25
CA VAL A 27 -11.75 13.74 5.55
C VAL A 27 -12.33 12.91 4.42
N ARG A 28 -13.36 12.11 4.71
CA ARG A 28 -13.97 11.17 3.75
C ARG A 28 -14.51 11.85 2.50
N ASN A 29 -15.19 12.98 2.65
CA ASN A 29 -15.87 13.66 1.54
C ASN A 29 -14.96 14.66 0.81
N ARG A 30 -13.72 14.84 1.25
CA ARG A 30 -12.75 15.76 0.63
C ARG A 30 -11.56 14.95 0.13
N PRO A 31 -11.53 14.57 -1.16
CA PRO A 31 -10.48 13.72 -1.69
C PRO A 31 -9.09 14.21 -1.29
N HIS A 32 -8.78 15.50 -1.41
CA HIS A 32 -7.45 16.05 -1.08
C HIS A 32 -6.99 15.82 0.36
N LYS A 33 -7.91 15.55 1.29
CA LYS A 33 -7.61 15.21 2.69
C LYS A 33 -7.45 13.71 2.93
N THR A 34 -7.82 12.86 1.96
CA THR A 34 -7.65 11.41 2.08
C THR A 34 -6.26 10.99 1.63
N ARG A 35 -5.87 9.79 2.08
CA ARG A 35 -4.57 9.19 1.78
C ARG A 35 -4.44 8.73 0.33
N TRP A 36 -3.19 8.69 -0.13
CA TRP A 36 -2.76 7.83 -1.23
C TRP A 36 -2.23 6.50 -0.69
N THR A 37 -2.36 5.43 -1.48
CA THR A 37 -1.92 4.08 -1.11
C THR A 37 -1.50 3.26 -2.32
N LEU A 38 -0.89 2.12 -2.07
CA LEU A 38 -0.49 1.15 -3.08
C LEU A 38 -1.34 -0.10 -2.97
N CYS A 39 -1.75 -0.65 -4.11
CA CYS A 39 -2.27 -2.02 -4.18
C CYS A 39 -1.65 -2.77 -5.36
N SER A 40 -1.50 -4.07 -5.19
CA SER A 40 -1.06 -4.96 -6.26
C SER A 40 -1.93 -4.83 -7.50
N GLN A 41 -1.28 -4.58 -8.65
CA GLN A 41 -1.93 -4.44 -9.94
C GLN A 41 -2.73 -5.70 -10.30
N GLU A 42 -2.17 -6.88 -10.02
CA GLU A 42 -2.81 -8.16 -10.30
C GLU A 42 -3.98 -8.51 -9.37
N ILE A 43 -4.31 -7.69 -8.36
CA ILE A 43 -5.48 -7.87 -7.48
C ILE A 43 -6.47 -6.72 -7.66
N CYS A 44 -6.04 -5.48 -7.44
CA CYS A 44 -6.95 -4.32 -7.42
C CYS A 44 -7.23 -3.73 -8.81
N PHE A 45 -6.45 -4.08 -9.84
CA PHE A 45 -6.54 -3.45 -11.16
C PHE A 45 -6.70 -4.48 -12.29
N GLN A 46 -7.37 -5.61 -11.99
CA GLN A 46 -7.58 -6.70 -12.94
C GLN A 46 -8.56 -6.38 -14.08
N ASN A 47 -9.51 -5.46 -13.84
CA ASN A 47 -10.50 -5.06 -14.81
C ASN A 47 -10.86 -3.56 -14.68
N PRO A 48 -11.50 -2.95 -15.70
CA PRO A 48 -11.80 -1.52 -15.70
C PRO A 48 -12.67 -1.05 -14.53
N ALA A 49 -13.62 -1.87 -14.07
CA ALA A 49 -14.50 -1.51 -12.96
C ALA A 49 -13.73 -1.44 -11.63
N LEU A 50 -12.88 -2.44 -11.35
CA LEU A 50 -12.00 -2.41 -10.18
C LEU A 50 -10.98 -1.27 -10.28
N ALA A 51 -10.39 -1.06 -11.46
CA ALA A 51 -9.44 0.03 -11.67
C ALA A 51 -10.08 1.41 -11.42
N ALA A 52 -11.32 1.61 -11.86
CA ALA A 52 -12.07 2.83 -11.59
C ALA A 52 -12.37 3.00 -10.08
N PHE A 53 -12.82 1.94 -9.41
CA PHE A 53 -13.12 1.96 -7.97
C PHE A 53 -11.87 2.29 -7.14
N PHE A 54 -10.78 1.56 -7.32
CA PHE A 54 -9.54 1.77 -6.57
C PHE A 54 -8.83 3.08 -6.97
N GLY A 55 -8.88 3.47 -8.25
CA GLY A 55 -8.38 4.77 -8.69
C GLY A 55 -9.12 5.94 -8.05
N ALA A 56 -10.45 5.87 -7.96
CA ALA A 56 -11.26 6.87 -7.24
C ALA A 56 -10.93 6.91 -5.74
N GLY A 57 -10.58 5.76 -5.16
CA GLY A 57 -10.06 5.63 -3.80
C GLY A 57 -8.60 6.08 -3.61
N ARG A 58 -7.96 6.68 -4.62
CA ARG A 58 -6.55 7.13 -4.58
C ARG A 58 -5.54 6.02 -4.33
N VAL A 59 -5.82 4.85 -4.88
CA VAL A 59 -4.91 3.72 -4.89
C VAL A 59 -4.10 3.76 -6.18
N LEU A 60 -2.78 3.64 -6.07
CA LEU A 60 -1.88 3.47 -7.20
C LEU A 60 -1.55 1.97 -7.39
N PRO A 61 -1.60 1.46 -8.63
CA PRO A 61 -1.19 0.10 -8.90
C PRO A 61 0.31 -0.08 -8.75
N ILE A 62 0.73 -1.22 -8.21
CA ILE A 62 2.13 -1.61 -8.15
C ILE A 62 2.29 -3.06 -8.58
N ARG A 63 3.34 -3.37 -9.36
CA ARG A 63 3.67 -4.74 -9.74
C ARG A 63 4.53 -5.36 -8.65
N ARG A 64 4.04 -6.44 -8.03
CA ARG A 64 4.82 -7.14 -7.00
C ARG A 64 5.98 -7.90 -7.64
N GLY A 65 7.14 -7.82 -7.00
CA GLY A 65 8.37 -8.48 -7.45
C GLY A 65 9.12 -7.77 -8.58
N ALA A 66 8.72 -6.54 -8.94
CA ALA A 66 9.30 -5.81 -10.07
C ALA A 66 10.33 -4.73 -9.70
N GLY A 67 10.84 -4.69 -8.47
CA GLY A 67 11.70 -3.57 -8.03
C GLY A 67 10.91 -2.45 -7.34
N VAL A 68 11.58 -1.64 -6.53
CA VAL A 68 11.02 -0.36 -6.04
C VAL A 68 11.02 0.70 -7.13
N ASP A 69 11.90 0.55 -8.12
CA ASP A 69 12.06 1.43 -9.28
C ASP A 69 10.91 1.25 -10.28
N GLN A 70 9.70 1.66 -9.86
CA GLN A 70 8.49 1.64 -10.66
C GLN A 70 7.94 3.06 -10.77
N PRO A 71 7.50 3.52 -11.95
CA PRO A 71 7.01 4.89 -12.14
C PRO A 71 5.88 5.28 -11.18
N LEU A 72 5.02 4.33 -10.80
CA LEU A 72 3.92 4.58 -9.88
C LEU A 72 4.35 4.59 -8.41
N PHE A 73 5.47 3.95 -8.08
CA PHE A 73 6.11 4.09 -6.77
C PHE A 73 6.81 5.45 -6.65
N ASP A 74 7.42 5.92 -7.74
CA ASP A 74 7.98 7.28 -7.81
C ASP A 74 6.87 8.34 -7.67
N GLU A 75 5.75 8.18 -8.38
CA GLU A 75 4.59 9.07 -8.23
C GLU A 75 3.99 9.01 -6.82
N PHE A 76 4.00 7.85 -6.18
CA PHE A 76 3.58 7.68 -4.78
C PHE A 76 4.48 8.48 -3.82
N SER A 77 5.79 8.41 -4.01
CA SER A 77 6.76 9.22 -3.26
C SER A 77 6.57 10.71 -3.53
N ALA A 78 6.35 11.08 -4.79
CA ALA A 78 6.07 12.46 -5.19
C ALA A 78 4.78 13.01 -4.57
N LYS A 79 3.78 12.17 -4.24
CA LYS A 79 2.59 12.64 -3.47
C LYS A 79 3.00 13.16 -2.09
N LEU A 80 3.90 12.44 -1.41
CA LEU A 80 4.41 12.84 -0.11
C LEU A 80 5.21 14.15 -0.23
N ASP A 81 6.10 14.25 -1.22
CA ASP A 81 6.90 15.46 -1.48
C ASP A 81 6.03 16.69 -1.76
N ARG A 82 4.88 16.50 -2.43
CA ARG A 82 3.87 17.54 -2.68
C ARG A 82 2.99 17.83 -1.46
N GLY A 83 3.29 17.28 -0.28
CA GLY A 83 2.56 17.54 0.95
C GLY A 83 1.26 16.75 1.11
N SER A 84 1.04 15.70 0.33
CA SER A 84 -0.14 14.84 0.49
C SER A 84 0.04 13.86 1.65
N TRP A 85 -1.09 13.31 2.10
CA TRP A 85 -1.09 12.15 2.97
C TRP A 85 -0.88 10.87 2.16
N VAL A 86 0.08 10.06 2.59
CA VAL A 86 0.40 8.74 2.08
C VAL A 86 0.29 7.69 3.20
N HIS A 87 -0.31 6.54 2.92
CA HIS A 87 -0.35 5.39 3.82
C HIS A 87 0.22 4.14 3.15
N LEU A 88 1.03 3.39 3.90
CA LEU A 88 1.72 2.22 3.39
C LEU A 88 1.61 1.04 4.37
N PHE A 89 1.27 -0.12 3.83
CA PHE A 89 1.36 -1.41 4.51
C PHE A 89 2.70 -2.08 4.15
N PRO A 90 3.77 -1.99 4.96
CA PRO A 90 5.11 -2.41 4.56
C PRO A 90 5.20 -3.92 4.26
N GLU A 91 4.21 -4.68 4.73
CA GLU A 91 4.07 -6.11 4.50
C GLU A 91 3.76 -6.48 3.04
N GLY A 92 3.27 -5.56 2.21
CA GLY A 92 2.95 -5.81 0.79
C GLY A 92 1.89 -6.89 0.54
N LYS A 93 1.26 -7.40 1.60
CA LYS A 93 0.19 -8.40 1.62
C LYS A 93 -0.58 -8.32 2.94
N VAL A 94 -1.77 -8.91 2.97
CA VAL A 94 -2.44 -9.25 4.22
C VAL A 94 -1.64 -10.32 4.96
N ASN A 95 -1.43 -10.10 6.24
CA ASN A 95 -0.78 -11.01 7.15
C ASN A 95 -1.66 -11.24 8.38
N GLN A 96 -2.12 -12.47 8.55
CA GLN A 96 -2.99 -12.89 9.64
C GLN A 96 -2.23 -13.51 10.84
N SER A 97 -0.90 -13.58 10.78
CA SER A 97 -0.09 -14.02 11.92
C SER A 97 0.06 -12.94 12.99
N ASN A 98 0.23 -13.30 14.25
CA ASN A 98 0.46 -12.31 15.32
C ASN A 98 1.89 -11.73 15.33
N THR A 99 2.66 -11.92 14.26
CA THR A 99 4.07 -11.53 14.18
C THR A 99 4.32 -10.62 12.96
N ILE A 100 4.59 -9.35 13.24
CA ILE A 100 4.93 -8.35 12.21
C ILE A 100 6.34 -8.63 11.68
N GLY A 101 6.47 -8.74 10.35
CA GLY A 101 7.77 -8.83 9.68
C GLY A 101 8.44 -10.21 9.72
N LEU A 102 7.85 -11.22 10.36
CA LEU A 102 8.38 -12.60 10.41
C LEU A 102 7.74 -13.54 9.37
N HIS A 103 6.56 -13.21 8.84
CA HIS A 103 5.92 -14.01 7.79
C HIS A 103 6.35 -13.56 6.41
N PHE A 104 7.39 -14.19 5.87
CA PHE A 104 7.90 -13.91 4.53
C PHE A 104 6.93 -14.39 3.43
N VAL A 105 7.12 -13.90 2.21
CA VAL A 105 6.42 -14.35 0.99
C VAL A 105 7.47 -15.06 0.15
N GLY A 106 7.12 -16.22 -0.42
CA GLY A 106 8.05 -17.00 -1.25
C GLY A 106 9.10 -17.76 -0.43
N THR A 107 10.26 -18.02 -1.05
CA THR A 107 11.38 -18.80 -0.50
C THR A 107 12.29 -18.03 0.47
N ARG A 108 11.84 -16.86 0.97
CA ARG A 108 12.70 -16.00 1.79
C ARG A 108 12.88 -16.57 3.20
N ASP A 109 14.08 -17.07 3.44
CA ASP A 109 14.63 -17.38 4.76
C ASP A 109 14.82 -16.08 5.58
N PRO A 110 14.57 -16.10 6.91
CA PRO A 110 14.93 -15.04 7.85
C PRO A 110 16.26 -14.31 7.60
N ALA A 111 17.33 -15.02 7.22
CA ALA A 111 18.65 -14.45 6.94
C ALA A 111 18.60 -13.46 5.76
N ARG A 112 17.90 -13.83 4.68
CA ARG A 112 17.74 -12.96 3.50
C ARG A 112 16.88 -11.75 3.82
N ALA A 113 15.91 -11.85 4.72
CA ALA A 113 15.10 -10.70 5.12
C ALA A 113 15.86 -9.63 5.93
N LEU A 114 16.91 -10.03 6.65
CA LEU A 114 17.82 -9.09 7.32
C LEU A 114 18.73 -8.36 6.32
N GLU A 115 19.08 -8.99 5.21
CA GLU A 115 19.93 -8.44 4.15
C GLU A 115 19.21 -7.38 3.28
N ILE A 116 18.01 -7.69 2.78
CA ILE A 116 17.24 -6.82 1.86
C ILE A 116 16.23 -5.91 2.56
N GLY A 117 16.01 -6.09 3.86
CA GLY A 117 15.07 -5.32 4.66
C GLY A 117 13.64 -5.88 4.68
N ARG A 118 12.83 -5.34 5.61
CA ARG A 118 11.48 -5.82 5.93
C ARG A 118 10.38 -5.27 5.02
N LEU A 119 10.69 -4.24 4.23
CA LEU A 119 9.76 -3.65 3.27
C LEU A 119 9.59 -4.62 2.09
N LYS A 120 8.35 -5.00 1.78
CA LYS A 120 8.06 -5.97 0.71
C LYS A 120 7.57 -5.33 -0.58
N TRP A 121 7.28 -4.03 -0.57
CA TRP A 121 7.01 -3.30 -1.79
C TRP A 121 8.27 -3.26 -2.65
N GLY A 122 8.14 -3.69 -3.89
CA GLY A 122 9.22 -3.63 -4.86
C GLY A 122 10.38 -4.60 -4.67
N VAL A 123 10.37 -5.50 -3.68
CA VAL A 123 11.46 -6.49 -3.58
C VAL A 123 11.04 -7.74 -4.36
N GLY A 124 11.86 -8.17 -5.32
CA GLY A 124 11.65 -9.32 -6.24
C GLY A 124 11.00 -10.55 -5.60
N LYS A 125 10.18 -11.30 -6.35
CA LYS A 125 9.55 -12.54 -5.84
C LYS A 125 10.57 -13.48 -5.20
#